data_AF-S4RCD0-F1
#
_entry.id   AF-S4RCD0-F1
#
_cell.length_a   1.000
_cell.length_b   1.000
_cell.length_c   1.000
_cell.angle_alpha   90.00
_cell.angle_beta   90.00
_cell.angle_gamma   90.00
#
_symmetry.space_group_name_H-M   'P 1'
#
loop_
_entity.id
_entity.type
_entity.pdbx_description
1 polymer ?
#
loop_
_entity_poly.entity_id
_entity_poly.type
_entity_poly.pdbx_seq_one_letter_code
_entity_poly.pdbx_strand_id
1 'polypeptide(L)'
;QLFLPQLLQYLECSFLKGQEDQSNMAVGLLAHLVLRKAPPPTDGSMPFEKYPLLFLGKQRRSALKKGKSAVEEQGTYLNVAEYLLGLLEMPGDGWEERLPLLWATLLVLPHIRPLEKMFVNDISELIDKTVAVVSFGPRAGLLLFVLRQAVSSLLSLTEDVDVLAVLPCPLVITLVQRFPSELSVLLLADLCYTRLALTGQHHLLSAQHLLEIFPPLEKNLSSSCARVRLLTLRILNNFEVNLHKVDEEDEASKQTSVFEICLRAELVEPTLPEYREKLLHMRKLRYDLLSDCIPEGPYQQVALRYLIGILYINFSMLWDPAVELISSHAREMKSKAFWEVFEEQLELAASQNERILRESLNNDYETEDVAVGPNGASGSIERLCWQQKLALTVSPERQDHVNFRLHLWKAMADFPERVEPHSRDLSPLLLRFISQEYFPADLLVAPTENLRKKGCASTPTEEESAETSAAWKGESDDEEEDEKDEEAQ
;
A
#
# COMPACT_ATOMS: atom_id res chain seq x y z
N GLN A 1 4.84 -29.12 -25.62
CA GLN A 1 3.86 -28.28 -26.35
C GLN A 1 2.40 -28.79 -26.33
N LEU A 2 2.07 -29.95 -25.75
CA LEU A 2 0.68 -30.49 -25.76
C LEU A 2 -0.12 -30.34 -24.45
N PHE A 3 0.49 -29.82 -23.37
CA PHE A 3 -0.13 -29.82 -22.05
C PHE A 3 -1.35 -28.90 -21.94
N LEU A 4 -1.24 -27.64 -22.37
CA LEU A 4 -2.33 -26.66 -22.23
C LEU A 4 -3.63 -27.08 -22.94
N PRO A 5 -3.62 -27.52 -24.22
CA PRO A 5 -4.85 -27.98 -24.86
C PRO A 5 -5.49 -29.20 -24.18
N GLN A 6 -4.68 -30.13 -23.66
CA GLN A 6 -5.18 -31.29 -22.92
C GLN A 6 -5.78 -30.91 -21.57
N LEU A 7 -5.15 -29.97 -20.86
CA LEU A 7 -5.66 -29.41 -19.61
C LEU A 7 -6.99 -28.71 -19.83
N LEU A 8 -7.08 -27.80 -20.82
CA LEU A 8 -8.32 -27.09 -21.13
C LEU A 8 -9.45 -28.03 -21.50
N GLN A 9 -9.18 -29.09 -22.29
CA GLN A 9 -10.17 -30.12 -22.61
C GLN A 9 -10.65 -30.89 -21.37
N TYR A 10 -9.76 -31.15 -20.41
CA TYR A 10 -10.12 -31.76 -19.14
C TYR A 10 -11.02 -30.83 -18.31
N LEU A 11 -10.64 -29.57 -18.16
CA LEU A 11 -11.39 -28.57 -17.40
C LEU A 11 -12.76 -28.27 -18.03
N GLU A 12 -12.85 -28.26 -19.35
CA GLU A 12 -14.12 -28.14 -20.09
C GLU A 12 -15.10 -29.25 -19.68
N CYS A 13 -14.61 -30.47 -19.50
CA CYS A 13 -15.45 -31.58 -19.04
C CYS A 13 -15.95 -31.40 -17.60
N SER A 14 -15.22 -30.66 -16.76
CA SER A 14 -15.65 -30.36 -15.38
C SER A 14 -16.83 -29.38 -15.39
N PHE A 15 -16.77 -28.32 -16.19
CA PHE A 15 -17.87 -27.36 -16.34
C PHE A 15 -19.16 -28.01 -16.88
N LEU A 16 -19.03 -28.90 -17.88
CA LEU A 16 -20.19 -29.54 -18.52
C LEU A 16 -20.92 -30.57 -17.63
N LYS A 17 -20.26 -31.12 -16.61
CA LYS A 17 -20.87 -32.13 -15.72
C LYS A 17 -21.80 -31.51 -14.67
N GLY A 18 -21.77 -30.18 -14.49
CA GLY A 18 -22.65 -29.46 -13.56
C GLY A 18 -22.41 -29.76 -12.07
N GLN A 19 -21.28 -30.37 -11.71
CA GLN A 19 -20.90 -30.58 -10.30
C GLN A 19 -20.18 -29.33 -9.79
N GLU A 20 -20.82 -28.58 -8.91
CA GLU A 20 -20.35 -27.28 -8.41
C GLU A 20 -18.91 -27.33 -7.89
N ASP A 21 -18.56 -28.33 -7.06
CA ASP A 21 -17.20 -28.51 -6.54
C ASP A 21 -16.14 -28.72 -7.62
N GLN A 22 -16.46 -29.51 -8.65
CA GLN A 22 -15.53 -29.78 -9.75
C GLN A 22 -15.34 -28.56 -10.65
N SER A 23 -16.42 -27.80 -10.87
CA SER A 23 -16.38 -26.57 -11.64
C SER A 23 -15.62 -25.46 -10.89
N ASN A 24 -15.85 -25.31 -9.57
CA ASN A 24 -15.10 -24.39 -8.72
C ASN A 24 -13.61 -24.76 -8.71
N MET A 25 -13.28 -26.04 -8.57
CA MET A 25 -11.88 -26.50 -8.70
C MET A 25 -11.28 -26.15 -10.06
N ALA A 26 -12.05 -26.27 -11.14
CA ALA A 26 -11.60 -25.90 -12.47
C ALA A 26 -11.31 -24.39 -12.60
N VAL A 27 -12.17 -23.53 -12.04
CA VAL A 27 -11.92 -22.07 -11.94
C VAL A 27 -10.63 -21.80 -11.17
N GLY A 28 -10.43 -22.47 -10.02
CA GLY A 28 -9.20 -22.31 -9.23
C GLY A 28 -7.92 -22.70 -9.97
N LEU A 29 -7.96 -23.77 -10.78
CA LEU A 29 -6.83 -24.18 -11.62
C LEU A 29 -6.55 -23.16 -12.74
N LEU A 30 -7.59 -22.59 -13.36
CA LEU A 30 -7.44 -21.53 -14.35
C LEU A 30 -6.87 -20.25 -13.72
N ALA A 31 -7.38 -19.84 -12.56
CA ALA A 31 -6.88 -18.68 -11.82
C ALA A 31 -5.39 -18.84 -11.48
N HIS A 32 -4.99 -20.00 -10.96
CA HIS A 32 -3.58 -20.33 -10.72
C HIS A 32 -2.71 -20.22 -11.98
N LEU A 33 -3.22 -20.72 -13.12
CA LEU A 33 -2.52 -20.69 -14.39
C LEU A 33 -2.35 -19.24 -14.87
N VAL A 34 -3.41 -18.43 -14.79
CA VAL A 34 -3.41 -17.00 -15.15
C VAL A 34 -2.42 -16.23 -14.28
N LEU A 35 -2.46 -16.37 -12.94
CA LEU A 35 -1.52 -15.69 -12.03
C LEU A 35 -0.04 -15.93 -12.41
N ARG A 36 0.29 -17.11 -12.94
CA ARG A 36 1.66 -17.45 -13.35
C ARG A 36 2.03 -17.03 -14.78
N LYS A 37 1.04 -16.78 -15.64
CA LYS A 37 1.25 -16.59 -17.09
C LYS A 37 0.88 -15.20 -17.60
N ALA A 38 -0.03 -14.53 -16.92
CA ALA A 38 -0.49 -13.17 -17.18
C ALA A 38 -1.06 -12.65 -15.85
N PRO A 39 -0.21 -12.31 -14.86
CA PRO A 39 -0.67 -11.80 -13.58
C PRO A 39 -1.49 -10.51 -13.76
N PRO A 40 -2.45 -10.23 -12.86
CA PRO A 40 -3.21 -9.00 -12.92
C PRO A 40 -2.29 -7.78 -12.74
N PRO A 41 -2.64 -6.62 -13.31
CA PRO A 41 -1.83 -5.42 -13.20
C PRO A 41 -1.59 -5.03 -11.75
N THR A 42 -0.39 -4.54 -11.47
CA THR A 42 0.00 -4.00 -10.17
C THR A 42 0.03 -2.48 -10.11
N ASP A 43 -0.17 -1.84 -11.27
CA ASP A 43 -0.30 -0.41 -11.48
C ASP A 43 -1.13 -0.15 -12.76
N GLY A 44 -1.39 1.11 -13.09
CA GLY A 44 -2.15 1.55 -14.25
C GLY A 44 -1.43 1.42 -15.59
N SER A 45 -0.23 0.85 -15.64
CA SER A 45 0.56 0.78 -16.87
C SER A 45 -0.10 -0.17 -17.89
N MET A 46 -0.37 0.35 -19.08
CA MET A 46 -1.03 -0.36 -20.18
C MET A 46 -0.03 -0.68 -21.30
N PRO A 47 -0.22 -1.76 -22.09
CA PRO A 47 -1.35 -2.70 -22.10
C PRO A 47 -1.19 -3.87 -21.09
N PHE A 48 -2.32 -4.50 -20.72
CA PHE A 48 -2.31 -5.69 -19.87
C PHE A 48 -1.94 -6.96 -20.64
N GLU A 49 -1.11 -7.79 -20.03
CA GLU A 49 -0.74 -9.10 -20.58
C GLU A 49 -1.97 -10.04 -20.61
N LYS A 50 -2.16 -10.75 -21.71
CA LYS A 50 -3.25 -11.73 -21.86
C LYS A 50 -2.69 -13.11 -22.20
N TYR A 51 -3.09 -14.12 -21.42
CA TYR A 51 -2.77 -15.52 -21.69
C TYR A 51 -3.96 -16.27 -22.31
N PRO A 52 -4.04 -16.49 -23.64
CA PRO A 52 -5.26 -16.95 -24.30
C PRO A 52 -5.66 -18.38 -23.89
N LEU A 53 -6.87 -18.51 -23.35
CA LEU A 53 -7.52 -19.77 -22.98
C LEU A 53 -8.52 -20.16 -24.06
N LEU A 54 -8.14 -21.14 -24.89
CA LEU A 54 -8.91 -21.63 -26.04
C LEU A 54 -9.56 -22.99 -25.72
N PHE A 55 -10.87 -23.01 -25.49
CA PHE A 55 -11.63 -24.22 -25.10
C PHE A 55 -12.12 -25.03 -26.30
N LEU A 56 -11.23 -25.81 -26.93
CA LEU A 56 -11.47 -26.33 -28.28
C LEU A 56 -12.64 -27.33 -28.49
N GLY A 57 -13.38 -27.73 -27.46
CA GLY A 57 -14.43 -28.75 -27.57
C GLY A 57 -13.90 -30.18 -27.75
N LYS A 58 -14.78 -31.16 -27.51
CA LYS A 58 -14.50 -32.59 -27.76
C LYS A 58 -14.52 -32.93 -29.27
N GLN A 59 -13.64 -32.36 -30.09
CA GLN A 59 -13.57 -32.76 -31.52
C GLN A 59 -12.21 -33.25 -32.04
N ARG A 60 -11.12 -33.16 -31.27
CA ARG A 60 -9.80 -33.62 -31.76
C ARG A 60 -9.63 -35.15 -31.96
N ARG A 61 -10.60 -35.99 -31.54
CA ARG A 61 -10.58 -37.43 -31.84
C ARG A 61 -11.53 -37.87 -32.97
N SER A 62 -12.39 -36.98 -33.48
CA SER A 62 -13.40 -37.34 -34.50
C SER A 62 -13.07 -36.79 -35.91
N ALA A 63 -12.17 -35.80 -36.02
CA ALA A 63 -11.90 -35.11 -37.28
C ALA A 63 -11.22 -35.93 -38.40
N LEU A 64 -10.93 -37.23 -38.21
CA LEU A 64 -10.62 -38.13 -39.33
C LEU A 64 -11.85 -38.83 -39.93
N LYS A 65 -13.06 -38.63 -39.37
CA LYS A 65 -14.29 -39.21 -39.94
C LYS A 65 -15.42 -38.18 -40.00
N LYS A 66 -15.57 -37.67 -41.23
CA LYS A 66 -16.76 -37.07 -41.83
C LYS A 66 -17.05 -35.63 -41.41
N GLY A 67 -17.00 -34.75 -42.42
CA GLY A 67 -17.49 -33.39 -42.34
C GLY A 67 -18.96 -33.35 -41.94
N LYS A 68 -19.23 -32.68 -40.83
CA LYS A 68 -20.52 -32.10 -40.48
C LYS A 68 -20.29 -30.76 -39.78
N SER A 69 -21.11 -29.80 -40.23
CA SER A 69 -21.33 -28.40 -39.87
C SER A 69 -20.56 -27.74 -38.71
N ALA A 70 -20.09 -26.52 -38.99
CA ALA A 70 -19.62 -25.49 -38.05
C ALA A 70 -20.63 -25.04 -36.96
N VAL A 71 -21.81 -25.67 -36.87
CA VAL A 71 -22.86 -25.32 -35.89
C VAL A 71 -22.65 -26.02 -34.54
N GLU A 72 -22.02 -27.21 -34.51
CA GLU A 72 -21.67 -27.89 -33.24
C GLU A 72 -20.40 -27.32 -32.59
N GLU A 73 -19.54 -26.64 -33.37
CA GLU A 73 -18.31 -26.02 -32.88
C GLU A 73 -18.58 -24.84 -31.93
N GLN A 74 -19.73 -24.17 -32.01
CA GLN A 74 -20.06 -23.03 -31.13
C GLN A 74 -20.70 -23.46 -29.80
N GLY A 75 -21.33 -24.63 -29.75
CA GLY A 75 -22.17 -25.04 -28.61
C GLY A 75 -21.41 -25.38 -27.33
N THR A 76 -20.18 -25.88 -27.40
CA THR A 76 -19.42 -26.28 -26.18
C THR A 76 -18.69 -25.11 -25.50
N TYR A 77 -18.23 -24.13 -26.28
CA TYR A 77 -17.55 -22.93 -25.77
C TYR A 77 -18.56 -21.98 -25.08
N LEU A 78 -19.78 -21.89 -25.63
CA LEU A 78 -20.89 -21.18 -24.98
C LEU A 78 -21.09 -21.69 -23.54
N ASN A 79 -21.07 -23.01 -23.32
CA ASN A 79 -21.32 -23.58 -22.00
C ASN A 79 -20.31 -23.17 -20.92
N VAL A 80 -19.01 -23.05 -21.24
CA VAL A 80 -18.00 -22.62 -20.25
C VAL A 80 -18.19 -21.14 -19.92
N ALA A 81 -18.45 -20.32 -20.92
CA ALA A 81 -18.62 -18.89 -20.71
C ALA A 81 -19.96 -18.54 -20.03
N GLU A 82 -21.04 -19.24 -20.38
CA GLU A 82 -22.33 -19.18 -19.68
C GLU A 82 -22.19 -19.61 -18.22
N TYR A 83 -21.43 -20.66 -17.95
CA TYR A 83 -21.15 -21.07 -16.57
C TYR A 83 -20.45 -19.95 -15.78
N LEU A 84 -19.39 -19.35 -16.34
CA LEU A 84 -18.66 -18.27 -15.68
C LEU A 84 -19.51 -16.99 -15.53
N LEU A 85 -20.40 -16.71 -16.48
CA LEU A 85 -21.39 -15.63 -16.36
C LEU A 85 -22.33 -15.87 -15.17
N GLY A 86 -22.86 -17.10 -15.04
CA GLY A 86 -23.69 -17.47 -13.89
C GLY A 86 -22.98 -17.34 -12.55
N LEU A 87 -21.65 -17.37 -12.52
CA LEU A 87 -20.88 -17.11 -11.30
C LEU A 87 -20.82 -15.63 -10.90
N LEU A 88 -21.01 -14.69 -11.84
CA LEU A 88 -20.99 -13.24 -11.57
C LEU A 88 -22.27 -12.73 -10.90
N GLU A 89 -23.35 -13.51 -10.90
CA GLU A 89 -24.60 -13.13 -10.26
C GLU A 89 -24.44 -13.05 -8.73
N MET A 90 -24.72 -11.87 -8.18
CA MET A 90 -24.73 -11.61 -6.74
C MET A 90 -26.04 -12.14 -6.12
N PRO A 91 -26.00 -13.16 -5.25
CA PRO A 91 -27.19 -13.61 -4.52
C PRO A 91 -27.58 -12.60 -3.43
N GLY A 92 -28.84 -12.63 -3.00
CA GLY A 92 -29.35 -11.75 -1.95
C GLY A 92 -28.63 -11.93 -0.60
N ASP A 93 -28.66 -13.14 -0.03
CA ASP A 93 -28.05 -13.46 1.26
C ASP A 93 -26.75 -14.28 1.09
N GLY A 94 -25.74 -14.03 1.92
CA GLY A 94 -24.52 -14.84 1.99
C GLY A 94 -23.51 -14.65 0.84
N TRP A 95 -23.69 -13.65 -0.02
CA TRP A 95 -22.81 -13.41 -1.17
C TRP A 95 -21.34 -13.16 -0.79
N GLU A 96 -21.08 -12.71 0.44
CA GLU A 96 -19.73 -12.44 0.94
C GLU A 96 -18.84 -13.69 0.97
N GLU A 97 -19.42 -14.88 1.16
CA GLU A 97 -18.68 -16.16 1.11
C GLU A 97 -18.25 -16.53 -0.31
N ARG A 98 -18.92 -15.97 -1.34
CA ARG A 98 -18.60 -16.19 -2.75
C ARG A 98 -17.55 -15.22 -3.29
N LEU A 99 -17.12 -14.23 -2.51
CA LEU A 99 -16.12 -13.24 -2.94
C LEU A 99 -14.83 -13.85 -3.52
N PRO A 100 -14.24 -14.91 -2.93
CA PRO A 100 -13.06 -15.54 -3.53
C PRO A 100 -13.33 -16.18 -4.89
N LEU A 101 -14.51 -16.80 -5.07
CA LEU A 101 -14.91 -17.40 -6.34
C LEU A 101 -15.19 -16.32 -7.41
N LEU A 102 -15.86 -15.23 -7.01
CA LEU A 102 -16.07 -14.05 -7.87
C LEU A 102 -14.74 -13.46 -8.33
N TRP A 103 -13.80 -13.24 -7.40
CA TRP A 103 -12.46 -12.77 -7.73
C TRP A 103 -11.74 -13.68 -8.73
N ALA A 104 -11.74 -15.00 -8.50
CA ALA A 104 -11.08 -15.96 -9.38
C ALA A 104 -11.73 -16.00 -10.77
N THR A 105 -13.06 -15.86 -10.82
CA THR A 105 -13.81 -15.78 -12.08
C THR A 105 -13.42 -14.53 -12.85
N LEU A 106 -13.48 -13.35 -12.22
CA LEU A 106 -13.08 -12.08 -12.83
C LEU A 106 -11.64 -12.12 -13.35
N LEU A 107 -10.72 -12.70 -12.59
CA LEU A 107 -9.33 -12.88 -13.02
C LEU A 107 -9.20 -13.71 -14.31
N VAL A 108 -10.03 -14.73 -14.50
CA VAL A 108 -9.95 -15.66 -15.65
C VAL A 108 -10.63 -15.09 -16.90
N LEU A 109 -11.72 -14.32 -16.74
CA LEU A 109 -12.56 -13.85 -17.86
C LEU A 109 -11.80 -13.14 -19.00
N PRO A 110 -10.88 -12.19 -18.74
CA PRO A 110 -10.09 -11.49 -19.76
C PRO A 110 -9.30 -12.40 -20.72
N HIS A 111 -9.03 -13.63 -20.28
CA HIS A 111 -8.17 -14.58 -20.95
C HIS A 111 -8.94 -15.56 -21.83
N ILE A 112 -10.28 -15.62 -21.73
CA ILE A 112 -11.12 -16.52 -22.52
C ILE A 112 -11.25 -16.00 -23.95
N ARG A 113 -11.19 -16.91 -24.93
CA ARG A 113 -11.32 -16.58 -26.36
C ARG A 113 -12.33 -17.49 -27.06
N PRO A 114 -13.15 -16.94 -27.97
CA PRO A 114 -13.14 -15.58 -28.53
C PRO A 114 -14.01 -14.52 -27.80
N LEU A 115 -14.56 -14.82 -26.62
CA LEU A 115 -15.72 -14.12 -26.03
C LEU A 115 -15.44 -12.78 -25.29
N GLU A 116 -14.51 -11.97 -25.78
CA GLU A 116 -14.05 -10.76 -25.05
C GLU A 116 -15.18 -9.75 -24.74
N LYS A 117 -16.15 -9.56 -25.63
CA LYS A 117 -17.21 -8.55 -25.46
C LYS A 117 -18.43 -9.03 -24.68
N MET A 118 -18.57 -10.33 -24.43
CA MET A 118 -19.80 -10.89 -23.85
C MET A 118 -19.95 -10.54 -22.36
N PHE A 119 -18.85 -10.42 -21.63
CA PHE A 119 -18.85 -10.25 -20.17
C PHE A 119 -18.93 -8.79 -19.71
N VAL A 120 -18.92 -7.82 -20.63
CA VAL A 120 -18.77 -6.39 -20.31
C VAL A 120 -19.92 -5.87 -19.46
N ASN A 121 -21.16 -6.21 -19.83
CA ASN A 121 -22.36 -5.73 -19.14
C ASN A 121 -22.48 -6.34 -17.75
N ASP A 122 -22.26 -7.66 -17.62
CA ASP A 122 -22.37 -8.37 -16.35
C ASP A 122 -21.31 -7.90 -15.34
N ILE A 123 -20.08 -7.65 -15.80
CA ILE A 123 -19.03 -7.09 -14.94
C ILE A 123 -19.38 -5.65 -14.53
N SER A 124 -19.96 -4.85 -15.44
CA SER A 124 -20.38 -3.48 -15.12
C SER A 124 -21.51 -3.47 -14.07
N GLU A 125 -22.51 -4.33 -14.23
CA GLU A 125 -23.59 -4.50 -13.24
C GLU A 125 -23.05 -4.99 -11.88
N LEU A 126 -22.07 -5.91 -11.89
CA LEU A 126 -21.40 -6.36 -10.68
C LEU A 126 -20.64 -5.22 -9.99
N ILE A 127 -19.97 -4.34 -10.74
CA ILE A 127 -19.28 -3.15 -10.21
C ILE A 127 -20.29 -2.25 -9.52
N ASP A 128 -21.41 -1.91 -10.17
CA ASP A 128 -22.45 -1.04 -9.60
C ASP A 128 -23.03 -1.63 -8.30
N LYS A 129 -23.37 -2.92 -8.32
CA LYS A 129 -23.87 -3.63 -7.12
C LYS A 129 -22.84 -3.64 -6.01
N THR A 130 -21.58 -3.89 -6.34
CA THR A 130 -20.49 -3.94 -5.37
C THR A 130 -20.31 -2.58 -4.71
N VAL A 131 -20.25 -1.51 -5.50
CA VAL A 131 -20.07 -0.15 -4.98
C VAL A 131 -21.23 0.26 -4.08
N ALA A 132 -22.47 -0.08 -4.44
CA ALA A 132 -23.64 0.23 -3.62
C ALA A 132 -23.59 -0.40 -2.21
N VAL A 133 -22.88 -1.52 -2.05
CA VAL A 133 -22.79 -2.26 -0.78
C VAL A 133 -21.50 -1.95 -0.01
N VAL A 134 -20.50 -1.33 -0.65
CA VAL A 134 -19.23 -0.94 0.01
C VAL A 134 -19.53 -0.03 1.21
N SER A 135 -19.31 -0.58 2.40
CA SER A 135 -19.49 0.09 3.68
C SER A 135 -18.26 -0.09 4.57
N PHE A 136 -18.16 0.69 5.65
CA PHE A 136 -17.12 0.46 6.66
C PHE A 136 -17.45 -0.84 7.40
N GLY A 137 -16.54 -1.81 7.35
CA GLY A 137 -16.73 -3.10 8.00
C GLY A 137 -15.54 -4.04 7.82
N PRO A 138 -15.50 -5.16 8.56
CA PRO A 138 -14.36 -6.09 8.57
C PRO A 138 -14.09 -6.74 7.21
N ARG A 139 -15.12 -6.87 6.36
CA ARG A 139 -15.03 -7.47 5.02
C ARG A 139 -14.84 -6.44 3.89
N ALA A 140 -14.86 -5.14 4.20
CA ALA A 140 -14.71 -4.07 3.21
C ALA A 140 -13.45 -4.24 2.36
N GLY A 141 -12.33 -4.63 2.96
CA GLY A 141 -11.08 -4.82 2.22
C GLY A 141 -11.12 -5.98 1.22
N LEU A 142 -11.88 -7.06 1.47
CA LEU A 142 -12.02 -8.14 0.47
C LEU A 142 -12.94 -7.70 -0.67
N LEU A 143 -14.01 -6.97 -0.35
CA LEU A 143 -14.92 -6.41 -1.34
C LEU A 143 -14.21 -5.43 -2.28
N LEU A 144 -13.42 -4.50 -1.73
CA LEU A 144 -12.63 -3.54 -2.50
C LEU A 144 -11.59 -4.26 -3.39
N PHE A 145 -11.01 -5.35 -2.91
CA PHE A 145 -10.10 -6.18 -3.70
C PHE A 145 -10.80 -6.85 -4.89
N VAL A 146 -12.01 -7.37 -4.70
CA VAL A 146 -12.83 -7.93 -5.80
C VAL A 146 -13.28 -6.83 -6.77
N LEU A 147 -13.70 -5.66 -6.27
CA LEU A 147 -14.08 -4.50 -7.07
C LEU A 147 -12.92 -4.04 -7.99
N ARG A 148 -11.72 -3.91 -7.42
CA ARG A 148 -10.49 -3.60 -8.17
C ARG A 148 -10.24 -4.64 -9.27
N GLN A 149 -10.43 -5.93 -8.97
CA GLN A 149 -10.27 -6.99 -9.97
C GLN A 149 -11.35 -6.87 -11.07
N ALA A 150 -12.58 -6.53 -10.74
CA ALA A 150 -13.65 -6.33 -11.72
C ALA A 150 -13.30 -5.22 -12.71
N VAL A 151 -12.86 -4.06 -12.21
CA VAL A 151 -12.40 -2.92 -13.03
C VAL A 151 -11.23 -3.34 -13.94
N SER A 152 -10.22 -4.00 -13.38
CA SER A 152 -9.07 -4.51 -14.16
C SER A 152 -9.50 -5.47 -15.27
N SER A 153 -10.46 -6.35 -14.97
CA SER A 153 -10.96 -7.35 -15.92
C SER A 153 -11.71 -6.68 -17.07
N LEU A 154 -12.54 -5.70 -16.76
CA LEU A 154 -13.30 -4.95 -17.76
C LEU A 154 -12.40 -4.13 -18.69
N LEU A 155 -11.44 -3.40 -18.11
CA LEU A 155 -10.41 -2.68 -18.86
C LEU A 155 -9.57 -3.62 -19.74
N SER A 156 -9.40 -4.87 -19.34
CA SER A 156 -8.70 -5.88 -20.16
C SER A 156 -9.56 -6.36 -21.33
N LEU A 157 -10.86 -6.51 -21.15
CA LEU A 157 -11.78 -7.08 -22.14
C LEU A 157 -12.07 -6.14 -23.32
N THR A 158 -11.85 -4.84 -23.14
CA THR A 158 -12.25 -3.82 -24.12
C THR A 158 -11.28 -2.66 -24.15
N GLU A 159 -10.76 -2.37 -25.34
CA GLU A 159 -9.96 -1.16 -25.59
C GLU A 159 -10.86 0.06 -25.84
N ASP A 160 -12.08 -0.17 -26.33
CA ASP A 160 -13.05 0.85 -26.72
C ASP A 160 -14.06 1.22 -25.60
N VAL A 161 -14.04 0.56 -24.44
CA VAL A 161 -15.01 0.87 -23.39
C VAL A 161 -14.71 2.23 -22.80
N ASP A 162 -15.74 3.08 -22.85
CA ASP A 162 -15.75 4.33 -22.13
C ASP A 162 -15.65 4.01 -20.62
N VAL A 163 -14.51 4.33 -20.02
CA VAL A 163 -14.26 4.17 -18.57
C VAL A 163 -15.37 4.82 -17.76
N LEU A 164 -15.97 5.90 -18.27
CA LEU A 164 -17.03 6.64 -17.61
C LEU A 164 -18.35 5.88 -17.58
N ALA A 165 -18.60 4.99 -18.55
CA ALA A 165 -19.76 4.11 -18.53
C ALA A 165 -19.65 3.02 -17.45
N VAL A 166 -18.42 2.72 -17.01
CA VAL A 166 -18.12 1.68 -16.04
C VAL A 166 -18.03 2.22 -14.62
N LEU A 167 -17.27 3.31 -14.47
CA LEU A 167 -16.94 3.86 -13.17
C LEU A 167 -16.90 5.38 -13.29
N PRO A 168 -18.03 6.06 -13.03
CA PRO A 168 -18.10 7.52 -13.08
C PRO A 168 -17.05 8.15 -12.17
N CYS A 169 -16.37 9.21 -12.61
CA CYS A 169 -15.37 9.92 -11.80
C CYS A 169 -15.85 10.25 -10.36
N PRO A 170 -17.11 10.70 -10.13
CA PRO A 170 -17.59 10.96 -8.76
C PRO A 170 -17.51 9.74 -7.83
N LEU A 171 -17.67 8.54 -8.38
CA LEU A 171 -17.58 7.29 -7.63
C LEU A 171 -16.13 7.00 -7.23
N VAL A 172 -15.18 7.16 -8.16
CA VAL A 172 -13.74 7.03 -7.87
C VAL A 172 -13.32 8.01 -6.78
N ILE A 173 -13.76 9.27 -6.88
CA ILE A 173 -13.50 10.32 -5.88
C ILE A 173 -14.05 9.90 -4.52
N THR A 174 -15.29 9.40 -4.48
CA THR A 174 -15.93 8.93 -3.23
C THR A 174 -15.15 7.78 -2.60
N LEU A 175 -14.68 6.81 -3.39
CA LEU A 175 -13.88 5.69 -2.88
C LEU A 175 -12.54 6.16 -2.33
N VAL A 176 -11.83 7.04 -3.05
CA VAL A 176 -10.54 7.61 -2.61
C VAL A 176 -10.71 8.43 -1.32
N GLN A 177 -11.76 9.23 -1.21
CA GLN A 177 -12.03 9.99 0.01
C GLN A 177 -12.35 9.09 1.20
N ARG A 178 -13.04 7.97 0.97
CA ARG A 178 -13.46 7.03 2.03
C ARG A 178 -12.35 6.07 2.48
N PHE A 179 -11.50 5.65 1.55
CA PHE A 179 -10.45 4.65 1.79
C PHE A 179 -9.11 5.07 1.15
N PRO A 180 -8.53 6.22 1.54
CA PRO A 180 -7.42 6.84 0.82
C PRO A 180 -6.14 6.02 0.78
N SER A 181 -5.87 5.23 1.81
CA SER A 181 -4.65 4.41 1.90
C SER A 181 -4.91 2.93 1.56
N GLU A 182 -6.13 2.56 1.16
CA GLU A 182 -6.44 1.17 0.78
C GLU A 182 -5.91 0.90 -0.63
N LEU A 183 -5.06 -0.13 -0.76
CA LEU A 183 -4.30 -0.40 -1.98
C LEU A 183 -5.17 -0.84 -3.16
N SER A 184 -6.28 -1.52 -2.92
CA SER A 184 -7.22 -1.89 -3.98
C SER A 184 -7.89 -0.65 -4.58
N VAL A 185 -8.26 0.33 -3.74
CA VAL A 185 -8.83 1.63 -4.15
C VAL A 185 -7.79 2.48 -4.86
N LEU A 186 -6.57 2.57 -4.34
CA LEU A 186 -5.48 3.30 -5.00
C LEU A 186 -5.17 2.71 -6.38
N LEU A 187 -5.11 1.38 -6.48
CA LEU A 187 -4.85 0.73 -7.76
C LEU A 187 -6.03 0.86 -8.72
N LEU A 188 -7.27 0.74 -8.24
CA LEU A 188 -8.45 1.03 -9.04
C LEU A 188 -8.42 2.46 -9.58
N ALA A 189 -8.11 3.46 -8.74
CA ALA A 189 -8.00 4.84 -9.15
C ALA A 189 -6.88 5.05 -10.18
N ASP A 190 -5.70 4.46 -9.97
CA ASP A 190 -4.58 4.52 -10.93
C ASP A 190 -4.96 3.92 -12.29
N LEU A 191 -5.64 2.76 -12.32
CA LEU A 191 -6.14 2.14 -13.55
C LEU A 191 -7.14 3.07 -14.28
N CYS A 192 -8.08 3.66 -13.55
CA CYS A 192 -9.10 4.54 -14.11
C CYS A 192 -8.49 5.84 -14.65
N TYR A 193 -7.71 6.56 -13.86
CA TYR A 193 -7.12 7.84 -14.27
C TYR A 193 -6.07 7.68 -15.37
N THR A 194 -5.25 6.62 -15.32
CA THR A 194 -4.32 6.32 -16.42
C THR A 194 -5.09 6.04 -17.70
N ARG A 195 -6.22 5.32 -17.63
CA ARG A 195 -7.05 5.09 -18.82
C ARG A 195 -7.70 6.36 -19.35
N LEU A 196 -8.20 7.24 -18.49
CA LEU A 196 -8.75 8.55 -18.90
C LEU A 196 -7.70 9.41 -19.61
N ALA A 197 -6.45 9.38 -19.13
CA ALA A 197 -5.34 10.08 -19.77
C ALA A 197 -5.05 9.50 -21.17
N LEU A 198 -5.03 8.17 -21.30
CA LEU A 198 -4.80 7.48 -22.58
C LEU A 198 -5.92 7.69 -23.60
N THR A 199 -7.18 7.82 -23.16
CA THR A 199 -8.32 8.07 -24.05
C THR A 199 -8.53 9.56 -24.35
N GLY A 200 -7.67 10.45 -23.84
CA GLY A 200 -7.71 11.89 -24.10
C GLY A 200 -8.83 12.63 -23.37
N GLN A 201 -9.40 12.08 -22.29
CA GLN A 201 -10.47 12.68 -21.50
C GLN A 201 -9.95 13.71 -20.49
N HIS A 202 -9.08 14.62 -20.95
CA HIS A 202 -8.34 15.59 -20.13
C HIS A 202 -9.22 16.54 -19.31
N HIS A 203 -10.45 16.81 -19.76
CA HIS A 203 -11.40 17.64 -19.02
C HIS A 203 -11.76 17.08 -17.63
N LEU A 204 -11.61 15.78 -17.42
CA LEU A 204 -11.81 15.09 -16.13
C LEU A 204 -10.53 14.96 -15.30
N LEU A 205 -9.40 15.38 -15.87
CA LEU A 205 -8.07 15.37 -15.27
C LEU A 205 -7.59 16.81 -14.99
N SER A 206 -8.51 17.76 -14.85
CA SER A 206 -8.19 19.16 -14.56
C SER A 206 -7.66 19.37 -13.13
N ALA A 207 -7.02 20.51 -12.87
CA ALA A 207 -6.62 20.96 -11.53
C ALA A 207 -7.78 20.99 -10.50
N GLN A 208 -9.03 21.25 -10.91
CA GLN A 208 -10.19 21.23 -10.00
C GLN A 208 -10.45 19.82 -9.45
N HIS A 209 -10.51 18.81 -10.32
CA HIS A 209 -10.69 17.42 -9.92
C HIS A 209 -9.52 16.92 -9.05
N LEU A 210 -8.29 17.41 -9.30
CA LEU A 210 -7.14 17.11 -8.43
C LEU A 210 -7.37 17.60 -6.99
N LEU A 211 -7.95 18.79 -6.80
CA LEU A 211 -8.26 19.32 -5.47
C LEU A 211 -9.29 18.48 -4.69
N GLU A 212 -10.17 17.75 -5.37
CA GLU A 212 -11.17 16.89 -4.72
C GLU A 212 -10.56 15.62 -4.11
N ILE A 213 -9.47 15.13 -4.69
CA ILE A 213 -8.81 13.88 -4.25
C ILE A 213 -7.49 14.12 -3.52
N PHE A 214 -6.84 15.28 -3.68
CA PHE A 214 -5.54 15.54 -3.10
C PHE A 214 -5.51 15.52 -1.57
N PRO A 215 -6.41 16.20 -0.83
CA PRO A 215 -6.33 16.28 0.63
C PRO A 215 -6.25 14.91 1.34
N PRO A 216 -7.07 13.90 1.00
CA PRO A 216 -6.95 12.59 1.64
C PRO A 216 -5.74 11.78 1.13
N LEU A 217 -5.26 12.03 -0.08
CA LEU A 217 -4.08 11.36 -0.66
C LEU A 217 -2.75 11.95 -0.20
N GLU A 218 -2.71 13.20 0.21
CA GLU A 218 -1.47 13.90 0.57
C GLU A 218 -0.67 13.13 1.65
N LYS A 219 -1.37 12.60 2.66
CA LYS A 219 -0.75 11.82 3.74
C LYS A 219 -0.14 10.49 3.29
N ASN A 220 -0.59 9.95 2.16
CA ASN A 220 -0.02 8.72 1.62
C ASN A 220 1.44 8.92 1.16
N LEU A 221 1.85 10.16 0.86
CA LEU A 221 3.22 10.45 0.41
C LEU A 221 4.28 10.18 1.48
N SER A 222 3.91 10.30 2.76
CA SER A 222 4.77 9.93 3.89
C SER A 222 4.49 8.51 4.42
N SER A 223 3.71 7.70 3.69
CA SER A 223 3.43 6.32 4.09
C SER A 223 4.70 5.48 4.14
N SER A 224 4.79 4.56 5.10
CA SER A 224 5.84 3.55 5.15
C SER A 224 5.75 2.54 4.00
N CYS A 225 4.58 2.38 3.37
CA CYS A 225 4.37 1.46 2.27
C CYS A 225 4.74 2.12 0.93
N ALA A 226 5.82 1.64 0.29
CA ALA A 226 6.25 2.12 -1.03
C ALA A 226 5.15 1.99 -2.09
N ARG A 227 4.34 0.94 -2.05
CA ARG A 227 3.23 0.75 -2.99
C ARG A 227 2.15 1.83 -2.84
N VAL A 228 1.85 2.24 -1.60
CA VAL A 228 0.90 3.33 -1.33
C VAL A 228 1.43 4.65 -1.88
N ARG A 229 2.71 4.97 -1.64
CA ARG A 229 3.37 6.17 -2.19
C ARG A 229 3.37 6.15 -3.71
N LEU A 230 3.79 5.04 -4.32
CA LEU A 230 3.88 4.87 -5.77
C LEU A 230 2.52 5.07 -6.44
N LEU A 231 1.48 4.34 -6.02
CA LEU A 231 0.15 4.46 -6.63
C LEU A 231 -0.43 5.86 -6.43
N THR A 232 -0.21 6.47 -5.26
CA THR A 232 -0.61 7.86 -5.01
C THR A 232 0.06 8.81 -6.00
N LEU A 233 1.38 8.73 -6.17
CA LEU A 233 2.13 9.58 -7.10
C LEU A 233 1.69 9.35 -8.55
N ARG A 234 1.41 8.11 -8.94
CA ARG A 234 0.85 7.79 -10.26
C ARG A 234 -0.51 8.43 -10.49
N ILE A 235 -1.42 8.34 -9.51
CA ILE A 235 -2.73 9.02 -9.57
C ILE A 235 -2.54 10.53 -9.76
N LEU A 236 -1.75 11.18 -8.91
CA LEU A 236 -1.56 12.63 -8.93
C LEU A 236 -0.92 13.10 -10.25
N ASN A 237 -0.01 12.32 -10.82
CA ASN A 237 0.68 12.66 -12.07
C ASN A 237 -0.19 12.54 -13.34
N ASN A 238 -1.40 11.98 -13.23
CA ASN A 238 -2.35 11.96 -14.35
C ASN A 238 -3.07 13.30 -14.55
N PHE A 239 -3.06 14.20 -13.55
CA PHE A 239 -3.80 15.46 -13.60
C PHE A 239 -2.99 16.59 -14.25
N GLU A 240 -3.69 17.45 -14.98
CA GLU A 240 -3.17 18.71 -15.49
C GLU A 240 -2.94 19.69 -14.34
N VAL A 241 -1.73 20.25 -14.31
CA VAL A 241 -1.27 21.15 -13.27
C VAL A 241 -0.71 22.42 -13.88
N ASN A 242 -1.05 23.57 -13.30
CA ASN A 242 -0.50 24.85 -13.70
C ASN A 242 0.79 25.11 -12.94
N LEU A 243 1.91 25.15 -13.65
CA LEU A 243 3.22 25.52 -13.10
C LEU A 243 3.47 27.02 -13.34
N HIS A 244 4.26 27.63 -12.46
CA HIS A 244 4.68 29.01 -12.63
C HIS A 244 5.55 29.14 -13.89
N LYS A 245 5.22 30.09 -14.77
CA LYS A 245 5.92 30.29 -16.05
C LYS A 245 7.36 30.74 -15.79
N VAL A 246 8.31 30.08 -16.44
CA VAL A 246 9.70 30.57 -16.60
C VAL A 246 9.75 31.43 -17.87
N ASP A 247 10.54 32.50 -17.87
CA ASP A 247 10.67 33.41 -19.03
C ASP A 247 11.05 32.66 -20.33
N GLU A 248 10.55 33.15 -21.47
CA GLU A 248 10.38 32.50 -22.79
C GLU A 248 11.64 31.91 -23.48
N GLU A 249 12.82 31.91 -22.84
CA GLU A 249 14.08 31.46 -23.47
C GLU A 249 14.34 29.94 -23.35
N ASP A 250 13.63 29.22 -22.48
CA ASP A 250 13.81 27.76 -22.21
C ASP A 250 12.58 26.89 -22.58
N GLU A 251 11.75 27.32 -23.54
CA GLU A 251 10.55 26.63 -24.05
C GLU A 251 10.80 25.21 -24.62
N ALA A 252 12.05 24.77 -24.75
CA ALA A 252 12.41 23.45 -25.27
C ALA A 252 12.36 22.33 -24.21
N SER A 253 12.41 22.65 -22.91
CA SER A 253 12.32 21.65 -21.84
C SER A 253 10.94 21.65 -21.19
N LYS A 254 10.19 20.56 -21.36
CA LYS A 254 8.92 20.33 -20.64
C LYS A 254 9.16 20.47 -19.14
N GLN A 255 8.61 21.52 -18.53
CA GLN A 255 8.71 21.79 -17.10
C GLN A 255 8.09 20.61 -16.33
N THR A 256 8.88 20.00 -15.44
CA THR A 256 8.45 18.85 -14.63
C THR A 256 7.79 19.31 -13.34
N SER A 257 6.63 18.75 -13.02
CA SER A 257 5.98 18.97 -11.73
C SER A 257 6.70 18.22 -10.60
N VAL A 258 6.52 18.68 -9.37
CA VAL A 258 7.00 17.98 -8.16
C VAL A 258 6.44 16.56 -8.06
N PHE A 259 5.20 16.32 -8.57
CA PHE A 259 4.62 14.98 -8.64
C PHE A 259 5.43 14.06 -9.55
N GLU A 260 5.84 14.55 -10.73
CA GLU A 260 6.67 13.77 -11.65
C GLU A 260 8.05 13.49 -11.06
N ILE A 261 8.68 14.47 -10.41
CA ILE A 261 10.00 14.28 -9.78
C ILE A 261 9.93 13.19 -8.69
N CYS A 262 8.94 13.27 -7.80
CA CYS A 262 8.72 12.25 -6.78
C CYS A 262 8.40 10.88 -7.39
N LEU A 263 7.56 10.83 -8.44
CA LEU A 263 7.21 9.57 -9.12
C LEU A 263 8.44 8.91 -9.74
N ARG A 264 9.32 9.69 -10.40
CA ARG A 264 10.58 9.17 -10.96
C ARG A 264 11.50 8.63 -9.88
N ALA A 265 11.61 9.31 -8.74
CA ALA A 265 12.39 8.80 -7.61
C ALA A 265 11.78 7.51 -7.03
N GLU A 266 10.45 7.39 -6.96
CA GLU A 266 9.77 6.23 -6.37
C GLU A 266 9.81 4.99 -7.27
N LEU A 267 9.82 5.17 -8.59
CA LEU A 267 9.94 4.08 -9.56
C LEU A 267 11.29 3.37 -9.52
N VAL A 268 12.35 4.05 -9.08
CA VAL A 268 13.69 3.46 -8.95
C VAL A 268 13.79 2.66 -7.65
N GLU A 269 14.09 1.37 -7.75
CA GLU A 269 14.19 0.52 -6.57
C GLU A 269 15.44 0.89 -5.73
N PRO A 270 15.37 0.79 -4.39
CA PRO A 270 16.50 1.12 -3.52
C PRO A 270 17.55 0.00 -3.49
N THR A 271 18.09 -0.36 -4.66
CA THR A 271 19.08 -1.43 -4.81
C THR A 271 20.49 -0.87 -5.06
N LEU A 272 21.54 -1.66 -4.76
CA LEU A 272 22.94 -1.27 -5.00
C LEU A 272 23.28 -0.84 -6.45
N PRO A 273 22.72 -1.43 -7.52
CA PRO A 273 22.95 -0.92 -8.87
C PRO A 273 22.21 0.39 -9.16
N GLU A 274 20.99 0.56 -8.64
CA GLU A 274 20.07 1.63 -9.04
C GLU A 274 20.07 2.86 -8.11
N TYR A 275 20.63 2.76 -6.90
CA TYR A 275 20.52 3.85 -5.91
C TYR A 275 21.10 5.18 -6.40
N ARG A 276 22.11 5.16 -7.27
CA ARG A 276 22.69 6.40 -7.84
C ARG A 276 21.68 7.15 -8.70
N GLU A 277 20.86 6.42 -9.45
CA GLU A 277 19.76 6.99 -10.23
C GLU A 277 18.67 7.52 -9.30
N LYS A 278 18.30 6.77 -8.25
CA LYS A 278 17.36 7.24 -7.22
C LYS A 278 17.82 8.56 -6.57
N LEU A 279 19.11 8.64 -6.19
CA LEU A 279 19.70 9.86 -5.64
C LEU A 279 19.70 11.03 -6.64
N LEU A 280 19.87 10.76 -7.94
CA LEU A 280 19.80 11.80 -8.96
C LEU A 280 18.40 12.41 -9.05
N HIS A 281 17.35 11.60 -8.95
CA HIS A 281 15.98 12.11 -8.87
C HIS A 281 15.71 12.84 -7.55
N MET A 282 16.12 12.27 -6.41
CA MET A 282 15.92 12.89 -5.10
C MET A 282 16.59 14.26 -4.97
N ARG A 283 17.79 14.46 -5.53
CA ARG A 283 18.49 15.76 -5.49
C ARG A 283 17.69 16.91 -6.09
N LYS A 284 16.76 16.62 -7.01
CA LYS A 284 15.86 17.62 -7.61
C LYS A 284 14.75 18.08 -6.64
N LEU A 285 14.61 17.42 -5.49
CA LEU A 285 13.64 17.76 -4.44
C LEU A 285 14.19 18.73 -3.39
N ARG A 286 15.37 19.32 -3.62
CA ARG A 286 15.90 20.37 -2.76
C ARG A 286 15.01 21.62 -2.87
N TYR A 287 14.74 22.30 -1.75
CA TYR A 287 13.72 23.34 -1.69
C TYR A 287 13.95 24.51 -2.66
N ASP A 288 15.18 25.00 -2.74
CA ASP A 288 15.64 26.07 -3.64
C ASP A 288 15.40 25.77 -5.14
N LEU A 289 15.34 24.51 -5.52
CA LEU A 289 15.13 24.07 -6.91
C LEU A 289 13.64 23.85 -7.26
N LEU A 290 12.74 23.90 -6.26
CA LEU A 290 11.35 23.48 -6.42
C LEU A 290 10.37 24.61 -6.71
N SER A 291 10.77 25.88 -6.64
CA SER A 291 9.86 27.03 -6.81
C SER A 291 8.98 26.91 -8.06
N ASP A 292 9.61 26.46 -9.15
CA ASP A 292 8.96 26.40 -10.47
C ASP A 292 8.35 25.01 -10.73
N CYS A 293 8.66 24.01 -9.90
CA CYS A 293 8.14 22.66 -10.02
C CYS A 293 6.86 22.45 -9.20
N ILE A 294 6.57 23.31 -8.22
CA ILE A 294 5.39 23.23 -7.38
C ILE A 294 4.20 23.86 -8.11
N PRO A 295 3.10 23.12 -8.36
CA PRO A 295 1.92 23.69 -8.97
C PRO A 295 1.21 24.71 -8.09
N GLU A 296 0.40 25.57 -8.72
CA GLU A 296 -0.51 26.45 -8.00
C GLU A 296 -1.52 25.63 -7.18
N GLY A 297 -1.55 25.84 -5.85
CA GLY A 297 -2.48 25.15 -4.95
C GLY A 297 -1.82 24.68 -3.65
N PRO A 298 -2.45 23.75 -2.91
CA PRO A 298 -1.99 23.27 -1.61
C PRO A 298 -0.86 22.22 -1.72
N TYR A 299 0.08 22.40 -2.65
CA TYR A 299 1.07 21.36 -3.02
C TYR A 299 2.47 21.58 -2.43
N GLN A 300 2.65 22.59 -1.57
CA GLN A 300 3.95 22.95 -0.99
C GLN A 300 4.56 21.85 -0.11
N GLN A 301 3.72 20.97 0.47
CA GLN A 301 4.15 19.91 1.38
C GLN A 301 4.50 18.59 0.66
N VAL A 302 4.25 18.48 -0.66
CA VAL A 302 4.38 17.22 -1.43
C VAL A 302 5.79 16.63 -1.34
N ALA A 303 6.81 17.45 -1.62
CA ALA A 303 8.20 17.02 -1.58
C ALA A 303 8.65 16.65 -0.16
N LEU A 304 8.30 17.45 0.85
CA LEU A 304 8.63 17.18 2.25
C LEU A 304 8.03 15.85 2.72
N ARG A 305 6.73 15.62 2.47
CA ARG A 305 6.06 14.37 2.84
C ARG A 305 6.68 13.16 2.16
N TYR A 306 7.00 13.27 0.87
CA TYR A 306 7.69 12.22 0.14
C TYR A 306 9.07 11.91 0.74
N LEU A 307 9.89 12.92 1.01
CA LEU A 307 11.22 12.77 1.59
C LEU A 307 11.17 12.12 2.99
N ILE A 308 10.18 12.46 3.81
CA ILE A 308 9.97 11.78 5.09
C ILE A 308 9.61 10.30 4.86
N GLY A 309 8.77 10.01 3.85
CA GLY A 309 8.46 8.63 3.44
C GLY A 309 9.70 7.81 3.06
N ILE A 310 10.77 8.43 2.54
CA ILE A 310 12.04 7.77 2.22
C ILE A 310 12.75 7.25 3.48
N LEU A 311 12.57 7.88 4.64
CA LEU A 311 13.21 7.45 5.89
C LEU A 311 12.71 6.07 6.37
N TYR A 312 11.58 5.58 5.85
CA TYR A 312 11.12 4.21 6.10
C TYR A 312 11.83 3.14 5.27
N ILE A 313 12.52 3.53 4.18
CA ILE A 313 13.21 2.58 3.32
C ILE A 313 14.44 2.05 4.06
N ASN A 314 14.56 0.72 4.16
CA ASN A 314 15.66 0.08 4.85
C ASN A 314 16.93 0.00 3.97
N PHE A 315 17.42 1.17 3.57
CA PHE A 315 18.61 1.30 2.71
C PHE A 315 19.42 2.54 3.12
N SER A 316 20.46 2.31 3.91
CA SER A 316 21.18 3.35 4.65
C SER A 316 21.78 4.46 3.79
N MET A 317 22.13 4.17 2.55
CA MET A 317 22.67 5.16 1.60
C MET A 317 21.67 6.26 1.22
N LEU A 318 20.39 6.13 1.56
CA LEU A 318 19.36 7.15 1.31
C LEU A 318 19.07 8.04 2.52
N TRP A 319 19.44 7.63 3.74
CA TRP A 319 19.05 8.34 4.95
C TRP A 319 19.69 9.71 5.06
N ASP A 320 21.03 9.81 5.00
CA ASP A 320 21.71 11.11 5.11
C ASP A 320 21.31 12.05 3.96
N PRO A 321 21.23 11.61 2.68
CA PRO A 321 20.70 12.45 1.61
C PRO A 321 19.25 12.90 1.82
N ALA A 322 18.39 12.04 2.37
CA ALA A 322 17.00 12.41 2.67
C ALA A 322 16.94 13.45 3.79
N VAL A 323 17.74 13.30 4.85
CA VAL A 323 17.83 14.26 5.96
C VAL A 323 18.38 15.61 5.49
N GLU A 324 19.41 15.62 4.63
CA GLU A 324 19.93 16.85 4.03
C GLU A 324 18.85 17.59 3.23
N LEU A 325 18.07 16.85 2.43
CA LEU A 325 16.96 17.42 1.68
C LEU A 325 15.87 17.95 2.61
N ILE A 326 15.43 17.18 3.62
CA ILE A 326 14.46 17.64 4.64
C ILE A 326 14.95 18.93 5.32
N SER A 327 16.25 19.04 5.62
CA SER A 327 16.84 20.23 6.22
C SER A 327 16.75 21.45 5.30
N SER A 328 16.83 21.30 3.98
CA SER A 328 16.59 22.41 3.04
C SER A 328 15.16 22.94 3.14
N HIS A 329 14.17 22.04 3.28
CA HIS A 329 12.77 22.41 3.49
C HIS A 329 12.58 23.09 4.85
N ALA A 330 13.21 22.57 5.92
CA ALA A 330 13.15 23.19 7.25
C ALA A 330 13.64 24.63 7.24
N ARG A 331 14.72 24.93 6.50
CA ARG A 331 15.34 26.26 6.47
C ARG A 331 14.53 27.28 5.69
N GLU A 332 13.95 26.89 4.56
CA GLU A 332 13.39 27.85 3.59
C GLU A 332 11.85 27.88 3.56
N MET A 333 11.19 26.78 3.94
CA MET A 333 9.73 26.71 3.99
C MET A 333 9.15 27.57 5.13
N LYS A 334 7.89 27.99 4.98
CA LYS A 334 7.15 28.66 6.05
C LYS A 334 7.12 27.78 7.31
N SER A 335 7.58 28.31 8.44
CA SER A 335 7.75 27.57 9.70
C SER A 335 6.53 26.73 10.08
N LYS A 336 5.33 27.32 10.03
CA LYS A 336 4.08 26.61 10.35
C LYS A 336 3.82 25.44 9.41
N ALA A 337 4.06 25.62 8.11
CA ALA A 337 3.76 24.61 7.09
C ALA A 337 4.76 23.44 7.13
N PHE A 338 6.03 23.70 7.47
CA PHE A 338 7.00 22.65 7.74
C PHE A 338 6.66 21.89 9.03
N TRP A 339 6.43 22.62 10.12
CA TRP A 339 6.21 22.02 11.43
C TRP A 339 4.93 21.18 11.47
N GLU A 340 3.85 21.63 10.83
CA GLU A 340 2.60 20.87 10.71
C GLU A 340 2.82 19.45 10.16
N VAL A 341 3.69 19.31 9.15
CA VAL A 341 4.05 17.99 8.61
C VAL A 341 4.96 17.25 9.58
N PHE A 342 5.99 17.92 10.09
CA PHE A 342 7.03 17.25 10.90
C PHE A 342 6.50 16.75 12.25
N GLU A 343 5.69 17.55 12.94
CA GLU A 343 4.98 17.20 14.18
C GLU A 343 4.04 16.01 13.97
N GLU A 344 3.25 16.02 12.88
CA GLU A 344 2.38 14.89 12.52
C GLU A 344 3.17 13.57 12.44
N GLN A 345 4.37 13.61 11.82
CA GLN A 345 5.21 12.42 11.68
C GLN A 345 5.87 11.99 12.98
N LEU A 346 6.24 12.92 13.87
CA LEU A 346 6.75 12.61 15.20
C LEU A 346 5.70 11.90 16.07
N GLU A 347 4.46 12.43 16.09
CA GLU A 347 3.34 11.83 16.84
C GLU A 347 2.95 10.44 16.29
N LEU A 348 2.94 10.30 14.96
CA LEU A 348 2.69 9.02 14.30
C LEU A 348 3.79 8.01 14.63
N ALA A 349 5.06 8.42 14.60
CA ALA A 349 6.19 7.57 14.96
C ALA A 349 6.11 7.10 16.41
N ALA A 350 5.83 8.01 17.36
CA ALA A 350 5.66 7.66 18.77
C ALA A 350 4.52 6.64 18.97
N SER A 351 3.35 6.93 18.41
CA SER A 351 2.17 6.07 18.53
C SER A 351 2.37 4.69 17.91
N GLN A 352 3.06 4.61 16.78
CA GLN A 352 3.38 3.33 16.13
C GLN A 352 4.35 2.49 16.98
N ASN A 353 5.41 3.10 17.53
CA ASN A 353 6.39 2.40 18.35
C ASN A 353 5.76 1.87 19.65
N GLU A 354 4.92 2.65 20.31
CA GLU A 354 4.17 2.20 21.48
C GLU A 354 3.25 1.03 21.17
N ARG A 355 2.56 1.08 20.03
CA ARG A 355 1.70 -0.03 19.61
C ARG A 355 2.52 -1.30 19.40
N ILE A 356 3.64 -1.22 18.67
CA ILE A 356 4.54 -2.35 18.42
C ILE A 356 5.09 -2.92 19.73
N LEU A 357 5.47 -2.07 20.69
CA LEU A 357 5.96 -2.52 22.00
C LEU A 357 4.85 -3.20 22.81
N ARG A 358 3.63 -2.66 22.83
CA ARG A 358 2.49 -3.28 23.52
C ARG A 358 2.12 -4.63 22.90
N GLU A 359 2.09 -4.72 21.57
CA GLU A 359 1.88 -5.98 20.84
C GLU A 359 2.97 -6.98 21.22
N SER A 360 4.25 -6.57 21.21
CA SER A 360 5.37 -7.44 21.60
C SER A 360 5.32 -7.92 23.05
N LEU A 361 4.85 -7.09 23.99
CA LEU A 361 4.74 -7.45 25.42
C LEU A 361 3.52 -8.33 25.71
N ASN A 362 2.44 -8.17 24.94
CA ASN A 362 1.24 -9.01 25.08
C ASN A 362 1.42 -10.39 24.42
N ASN A 363 2.36 -10.52 23.47
CA ASN A 363 2.56 -11.73 22.66
C ASN A 363 3.49 -12.80 23.29
N ASP A 364 3.77 -12.75 24.60
CA ASP A 364 4.47 -13.85 25.29
C ASP A 364 3.64 -15.14 25.42
N TYR A 365 2.36 -15.15 25.02
CA TYR A 365 1.53 -16.37 24.98
C TYR A 365 0.59 -16.53 23.79
N GLU A 366 0.65 -15.68 22.77
CA GLU A 366 -0.01 -15.94 21.49
C GLU A 366 0.95 -15.48 20.40
N THR A 367 1.53 -16.46 19.71
CA THR A 367 2.15 -16.19 18.41
C THR A 367 1.04 -15.57 17.58
N GLU A 368 1.09 -14.25 17.38
CA GLU A 368 0.17 -13.57 16.48
C GLU A 368 0.18 -14.36 15.18
N ASP A 369 -0.96 -15.02 14.97
CA ASP A 369 -1.27 -15.80 13.80
C ASP A 369 -0.84 -14.99 12.59
N VAL A 370 0.20 -15.47 11.89
CA VAL A 370 0.37 -15.19 10.47
C VAL A 370 -0.92 -15.68 9.84
N ALA A 371 -1.90 -14.77 9.71
CA ALA A 371 -3.17 -14.94 9.05
C ALA A 371 -3.55 -16.41 8.93
N VAL A 372 -3.92 -17.02 10.06
CA VAL A 372 -4.78 -18.18 10.00
C VAL A 372 -6.07 -17.65 9.37
N GLY A 373 -6.13 -17.72 8.04
CA GLY A 373 -7.38 -17.70 7.31
C GLY A 373 -8.32 -18.68 7.99
N PRO A 374 -9.65 -18.49 7.89
CA PRO A 374 -10.63 -19.24 8.68
C PRO A 374 -10.18 -20.69 8.77
N ASN A 375 -9.78 -21.10 9.99
CA ASN A 375 -9.27 -22.43 10.29
C ASN A 375 -10.37 -23.42 9.89
N GLY A 376 -10.34 -23.88 8.64
CA GLY A 376 -11.49 -24.52 7.98
C GLY A 376 -11.69 -24.23 6.48
N ALA A 377 -10.89 -23.39 5.81
CA ALA A 377 -11.05 -23.13 4.37
C ALA A 377 -10.66 -24.35 3.49
N SER A 378 -11.63 -25.22 3.23
CA SER A 378 -11.57 -26.44 2.40
C SER A 378 -11.35 -26.16 0.89
N GLY A 379 -11.21 -24.91 0.45
CA GLY A 379 -11.06 -24.53 -0.96
C GLY A 379 -9.64 -24.12 -1.39
N SER A 380 -9.21 -24.52 -2.59
CA SER A 380 -7.99 -23.97 -3.22
C SER A 380 -8.13 -22.48 -3.57
N ILE A 381 -9.34 -22.03 -3.95
CA ILE A 381 -9.62 -20.66 -4.40
C ILE A 381 -9.56 -19.64 -3.26
N GLU A 382 -10.15 -19.95 -2.11
CA GLU A 382 -10.16 -19.02 -0.97
C GLU A 382 -8.74 -18.68 -0.52
N ARG A 383 -7.89 -19.71 -0.37
CA ARG A 383 -6.47 -19.55 -0.04
C ARG A 383 -5.74 -18.71 -1.09
N LEU A 384 -6.03 -18.92 -2.39
CA LEU A 384 -5.43 -18.14 -3.47
C LEU A 384 -5.81 -16.66 -3.43
N CYS A 385 -7.10 -16.38 -3.25
CA CYS A 385 -7.61 -15.02 -3.17
C CYS A 385 -6.95 -14.27 -2.01
N TRP A 386 -6.90 -14.90 -0.84
CA TRP A 386 -6.24 -14.33 0.34
C TRP A 386 -4.76 -14.13 0.15
N GLN A 387 -4.04 -15.12 -0.39
CA GLN A 387 -2.62 -14.97 -0.71
C GLN A 387 -2.38 -13.77 -1.64
N GLN A 388 -3.22 -13.59 -2.66
CA GLN A 388 -3.03 -12.50 -3.59
C GLN A 388 -3.41 -11.14 -3.03
N LYS A 389 -4.45 -11.06 -2.18
CA LYS A 389 -4.77 -9.84 -1.45
C LYS A 389 -3.63 -9.46 -0.49
N LEU A 390 -3.08 -10.44 0.25
CA LEU A 390 -1.95 -10.23 1.15
C LEU A 390 -0.69 -9.80 0.39
N ALA A 391 -0.41 -10.40 -0.77
CA ALA A 391 0.71 -10.02 -1.61
C ALA A 391 0.63 -8.57 -2.13
N LEU A 392 -0.58 -8.00 -2.23
CA LEU A 392 -0.71 -6.56 -2.49
C LEU A 392 -0.33 -5.73 -1.26
N THR A 393 -0.71 -6.14 -0.05
CA THR A 393 -0.55 -5.35 1.18
C THR A 393 0.82 -5.49 1.85
N VAL A 394 1.46 -6.65 1.72
CA VAL A 394 2.73 -6.95 2.38
C VAL A 394 3.88 -6.44 1.52
N SER A 395 4.60 -5.45 2.04
CA SER A 395 5.91 -5.08 1.49
C SER A 395 6.90 -6.22 1.76
N PRO A 396 7.74 -6.63 0.78
CA PRO A 396 8.80 -7.60 1.03
C PRO A 396 9.84 -7.08 2.03
N GLU A 397 9.96 -5.75 2.15
CA GLU A 397 10.83 -5.10 3.13
C GLU A 397 10.08 -4.91 4.46
N ARG A 398 10.64 -5.48 5.53
CA ARG A 398 10.21 -5.19 6.90
C ARG A 398 10.44 -3.71 7.19
N GLN A 399 9.36 -2.99 7.46
CA GLN A 399 9.41 -1.58 7.84
C GLN A 399 10.00 -1.45 9.26
N ASP A 400 11.05 -0.64 9.40
CA ASP A 400 11.67 -0.38 10.70
C ASP A 400 11.16 0.95 11.28
N HIS A 401 10.05 0.87 12.01
CA HIS A 401 9.42 2.02 12.65
C HIS A 401 10.27 2.64 13.77
N VAL A 402 11.17 1.85 14.38
CA VAL A 402 12.10 2.34 15.41
C VAL A 402 13.17 3.19 14.75
N ASN A 403 13.76 2.69 13.66
CA ASN A 403 14.78 3.42 12.93
C ASN A 403 14.21 4.66 12.23
N PHE A 404 13.00 4.59 11.68
CA PHE A 404 12.29 5.77 11.17
C PHE A 404 12.17 6.88 12.22
N ARG A 405 11.71 6.53 13.43
CA ARG A 405 11.63 7.48 14.54
C ARG A 405 13.00 8.07 14.84
N LEU A 406 14.03 7.23 14.96
CA LEU A 406 15.40 7.69 15.21
C LEU A 406 15.88 8.68 14.15
N HIS A 407 15.57 8.46 12.87
CA HIS A 407 15.92 9.38 11.80
C HIS A 407 15.22 10.74 11.92
N LEU A 408 13.94 10.78 12.31
CA LEU A 408 13.25 12.06 12.57
C LEU A 408 13.94 12.84 13.70
N TRP A 409 14.27 12.17 14.81
CA TRP A 409 14.96 12.82 15.94
C TRP A 409 16.37 13.28 15.59
N LYS A 410 17.12 12.48 14.81
CA LYS A 410 18.44 12.89 14.31
C LYS A 410 18.34 14.08 13.38
N ALA A 411 17.37 14.10 12.47
CA ALA A 411 17.18 15.19 11.53
C ALA A 411 16.98 16.53 12.24
N MET A 412 16.25 16.56 13.36
CA MET A 412 16.04 17.78 14.14
C MET A 412 17.35 18.47 14.61
N ALA A 413 18.45 17.72 14.74
CA ALA A 413 19.75 18.30 15.08
C ALA A 413 20.34 19.17 13.96
N ASP A 414 19.90 19.02 12.71
CA ASP A 414 20.41 19.76 11.55
C ASP A 414 19.69 21.11 11.32
N PHE A 415 18.61 21.37 12.08
CA PHE A 415 17.80 22.59 12.01
C PHE A 415 17.26 23.03 13.40
N PRO A 416 18.12 23.21 14.43
CA PRO A 416 17.69 23.45 15.81
C PRO A 416 16.85 24.73 15.95
N GLU A 417 17.20 25.80 15.24
CA GLU A 417 16.42 27.04 15.17
C GLU A 417 14.95 26.86 14.75
N ARG A 418 14.61 25.77 14.05
CA ARG A 418 13.22 25.44 13.70
C ARG A 418 12.52 24.60 14.77
N VAL A 419 13.28 23.90 15.60
CA VAL A 419 12.80 22.91 16.57
C VAL A 419 12.59 23.54 17.94
N GLU A 420 13.52 24.39 18.39
CA GLU A 420 13.49 25.03 19.72
C GLU A 420 12.16 25.76 20.05
N PRO A 421 11.53 26.52 19.12
CA PRO A 421 10.26 27.19 19.39
C PRO A 421 9.10 26.22 19.69
N HIS A 422 9.23 24.96 19.30
CA HIS A 422 8.21 23.92 19.44
C HIS A 422 8.50 22.95 20.61
N SER A 423 9.35 23.36 21.57
CA SER A 423 9.63 22.60 22.79
C SER A 423 8.36 22.16 23.56
N ARG A 424 7.28 22.94 23.50
CA ARG A 424 5.98 22.59 24.10
C ARG A 424 5.35 21.35 23.46
N ASP A 425 5.56 21.15 22.17
CA ASP A 425 5.00 20.04 21.41
C ASP A 425 5.91 18.79 21.55
N LEU A 426 7.23 19.01 21.72
CA LEU A 426 8.23 17.94 21.90
C LEU A 426 8.32 17.36 23.32
N SER A 427 8.15 18.18 24.35
CA SER A 427 8.28 17.74 25.75
C SER A 427 7.30 16.60 26.09
N PRO A 428 6.02 16.64 25.68
CA PRO A 428 5.10 15.52 25.85
C PRO A 428 5.59 14.24 25.19
N LEU A 429 6.14 14.29 23.97
CA LEU A 429 6.69 13.12 23.28
C LEU A 429 7.84 12.47 24.07
N LEU A 430 8.72 13.26 24.65
CA LEU A 430 9.80 12.76 25.50
C LEU A 430 9.27 12.09 26.76
N LEU A 431 8.34 12.73 27.48
CA LEU A 431 7.73 12.17 28.69
C LEU A 431 6.94 10.88 28.38
N ARG A 432 6.27 10.87 27.23
CA ARG A 432 5.54 9.70 26.70
C ARG A 432 6.51 8.55 26.42
N PHE A 433 7.64 8.80 25.74
CA PHE A 433 8.70 7.82 25.55
C PHE A 433 9.25 7.27 26.88
N ILE A 434 9.58 8.16 27.82
CA ILE A 434 10.12 7.75 29.14
C ILE A 434 9.15 6.82 29.86
N SER A 435 7.87 7.20 29.90
CA SER A 435 6.83 6.46 30.63
C SER A 435 6.41 5.15 29.96
N GLN A 436 6.29 5.15 28.63
CA GLN A 436 5.70 4.03 27.89
C GLN A 436 6.71 3.06 27.28
N GLU A 437 7.98 3.47 27.15
CA GLU A 437 8.99 2.66 26.47
C GLU A 437 10.24 2.47 27.32
N TYR A 438 10.80 3.55 27.86
CA TYR A 438 12.06 3.49 28.62
C TYR A 438 11.91 2.73 29.95
N PHE A 439 10.99 3.16 30.83
CA PHE A 439 10.81 2.49 32.13
C PHE A 439 10.32 1.04 32.00
N PRO A 440 9.38 0.68 31.10
CA PRO A 440 8.98 -0.71 30.91
C PRO A 440 10.10 -1.60 30.39
N ALA A 441 11.03 -1.06 29.59
CA ALA A 441 12.17 -1.82 29.06
C ALA A 441 13.31 -2.00 30.08
N ASP A 442 13.43 -1.11 31.07
CA ASP A 442 14.48 -1.15 32.11
C ASP A 442 13.89 -1.27 33.53
N LEU A 443 13.77 -2.53 33.99
CA LEU A 443 13.25 -2.88 35.32
C LEU A 443 14.07 -2.32 36.49
N LEU A 444 15.31 -1.89 36.27
CA LEU A 444 16.18 -1.32 37.31
C LEU A 444 15.93 0.18 37.53
N VAL A 445 15.31 0.84 36.55
CA VAL A 445 15.09 2.30 36.56
C VAL A 445 13.60 2.65 36.65
N ALA A 446 12.72 1.65 36.57
CA ALA A 446 11.28 1.82 36.73
C ALA A 446 10.92 2.41 38.11
N PRO A 447 9.91 3.30 38.21
CA PRO A 447 9.42 3.81 39.49
C PRO A 447 9.00 2.66 40.40
N THR A 448 9.71 2.45 41.52
CA THR A 448 9.43 1.38 42.47
C THR A 448 8.61 1.90 43.65
N GLU A 449 7.48 1.27 43.94
CA GLU A 449 6.73 1.52 45.17
C GLU A 449 7.23 0.63 46.30
N ASN A 450 7.53 1.23 47.45
CA ASN A 450 7.96 0.50 48.62
C ASN A 450 6.76 -0.14 49.33
N LEU A 451 6.56 -1.45 49.15
CA LEU A 451 5.49 -2.24 49.75
C LEU A 451 5.46 -2.22 51.30
N ARG A 452 6.51 -1.71 51.96
CA ARG A 452 6.53 -1.51 53.43
C ARG A 452 5.84 -0.22 53.87
N LYS A 453 5.54 0.71 52.96
CA LYS A 453 4.71 1.89 53.27
C LYS A 453 3.23 1.49 53.25
N LYS A 454 2.73 1.03 54.40
CA LYS A 454 1.28 0.95 54.64
C LYS A 454 0.68 2.34 54.47
N GLY A 455 -0.31 2.45 53.57
CA GLY A 455 -0.97 3.71 53.24
C GLY A 455 -1.52 4.44 54.45
N CYS A 456 -1.30 5.76 54.49
CA CYS A 456 -2.13 6.66 55.27
C CYS A 456 -3.00 7.41 54.26
N ALA A 457 -4.29 7.09 54.23
CA ALA A 457 -5.27 7.83 53.44
C ALA A 457 -5.71 9.10 54.19
N SER A 458 -6.07 10.14 53.41
CA SER A 458 -6.68 11.47 53.74
C SER A 458 -5.76 12.50 54.42
N THR A 459 -5.63 13.77 54.03
CA THR A 459 -6.38 14.72 53.15
C THR A 459 -5.48 15.96 52.86
N PRO A 460 -5.85 16.91 51.97
CA PRO A 460 -4.92 17.86 51.35
C PRO A 460 -4.64 19.09 52.23
N THR A 461 -3.38 19.54 52.26
CA THR A 461 -3.01 20.91 52.65
C THR A 461 -1.70 21.33 51.99
N GLU A 462 -1.66 22.62 51.72
CA GLU A 462 -0.67 23.39 50.97
C GLU A 462 0.73 23.44 51.63
N GLU A 463 1.69 23.84 50.78
CA GLU A 463 2.91 24.60 51.07
C GLU A 463 4.22 23.90 51.50
N GLU A 464 5.22 24.22 50.65
CA GLU A 464 6.60 24.61 50.95
C GLU A 464 7.70 23.57 51.28
N SER A 465 8.54 23.38 50.26
CA SER A 465 9.96 23.79 50.24
C SER A 465 11.06 22.83 50.69
N ALA A 466 12.12 22.89 49.87
CA ALA A 466 13.54 22.81 50.19
C ALA A 466 14.21 21.45 50.50
N GLU A 467 15.02 21.06 49.50
CA GLU A 467 16.46 20.72 49.60
C GLU A 467 16.98 19.64 50.57
N THR A 468 17.80 18.75 50.00
CA THR A 468 19.21 18.41 50.35
C THR A 468 19.43 16.89 50.18
N SER A 469 20.11 16.46 49.12
CA SER A 469 21.57 16.30 48.96
C SER A 469 22.15 14.98 49.50
N ALA A 470 22.70 14.22 48.55
CA ALA A 470 23.92 13.41 48.62
C ALA A 470 24.07 12.31 49.69
N ALA A 471 24.25 11.08 49.23
CA ALA A 471 25.41 10.26 49.62
C ALA A 471 25.60 9.10 48.62
N TRP A 472 26.60 9.23 47.76
CA TRP A 472 27.25 8.10 47.11
C TRP A 472 28.02 7.33 48.19
N LYS A 473 27.82 6.02 48.28
CA LYS A 473 28.75 5.10 48.94
C LYS A 473 29.16 4.05 47.91
N GLY A 474 30.44 4.08 47.55
CA GLY A 474 31.08 2.99 46.85
C GLY A 474 31.29 1.81 47.80
N GLU A 475 31.14 0.62 47.25
CA GLU A 475 31.59 -0.63 47.85
C GLU A 475 32.79 -1.13 47.04
N SER A 476 33.94 -1.14 47.70
CA SER A 476 35.05 -2.04 47.41
C SER A 476 34.78 -3.33 48.17
N ASP A 477 34.95 -4.47 47.52
CA ASP A 477 35.28 -5.72 48.22
C ASP A 477 36.60 -6.24 47.65
N ASP A 478 37.55 -6.41 48.58
CA ASP A 478 38.81 -7.13 48.46
C ASP A 478 38.55 -8.64 48.38
N GLU A 479 39.46 -9.38 47.73
CA GLU A 479 39.95 -10.66 48.26
C GLU A 479 41.35 -10.96 47.65
N GLU A 480 42.35 -10.78 48.53
CA GLU A 480 43.64 -11.49 48.77
C GLU A 480 43.91 -12.79 47.96
N GLU A 481 45.12 -13.33 47.72
CA GLU A 481 46.53 -13.20 48.13
C GLU A 481 47.27 -14.20 47.18
N ASP A 482 48.41 -13.94 46.55
CA ASP A 482 49.82 -14.22 46.94
C ASP A 482 50.54 -14.51 45.59
N GLU A 483 51.78 -14.13 45.30
CA GLU A 483 53.02 -14.51 45.96
C GLU A 483 54.15 -13.61 45.40
N LYS A 484 55.16 -13.33 46.22
CA LYS A 484 56.31 -12.48 45.92
C LYS A 484 57.48 -13.24 45.26
N ASP A 485 58.41 -12.42 44.77
CA ASP A 485 59.81 -12.66 44.37
C ASP A 485 59.97 -13.00 42.87
N GLU A 486 60.82 -12.34 42.06
CA GLU A 486 62.15 -11.80 42.33
C GLU A 486 62.58 -10.79 41.23
N GLU A 487 63.28 -9.76 41.68
CA GLU A 487 64.41 -8.99 41.09
C GLU A 487 64.42 -8.39 39.65
N ALA A 488 64.89 -7.14 39.67
CA ALA A 488 65.26 -6.26 38.58
C ALA A 488 66.27 -6.83 37.56
N GLN A 489 65.98 -6.67 36.26
CA GLN A 489 66.74 -5.85 35.29
C GLN A 489 66.08 -5.81 33.92
#